data_AF-A0A352RUB0-F1
#
_entry.id   AF-A0A352RUB0-F1
#
_cell.length_a   1.000
_cell.length_b   1.000
_cell.length_c   1.000
_cell.angle_alpha   90.00
_cell.angle_beta   90.00
_cell.angle_gamma   90.00
#
_symmetry.space_group_name_H-M   'P 1'
#
loop_
_entity.id
_entity.type
_entity.pdbx_description
1 polymer ?
#
loop_
_entity_poly.entity_id
_entity_poly.type
_entity_poly.pdbx_seq_one_letter_code
_entity_poly.pdbx_strand_id
1 'polypeptide(L)' 'TIPPLRERGEDILLLANTVLAEHGHEAHRRIRGFSTCATQAMMQYMWPGNVREL' A
#
# COMPACT_ATOMS: atom_id res chain seq x y z
N THR A 1 17.14 1.02 -14.36
CA THR A 1 16.12 1.99 -13.91
C THR A 1 15.17 1.29 -12.97
N ILE A 2 14.64 2.00 -11.98
CA ILE A 2 13.71 1.42 -11.00
C ILE A 2 12.31 1.37 -11.63
N PRO A 3 11.61 0.22 -11.66
CA PRO A 3 10.29 0.12 -12.27
C PRO A 3 9.24 0.88 -11.45
N PRO A 4 8.22 1.46 -12.10
CA PRO A 4 7.12 2.13 -11.42
C PRO A 4 6.30 1.14 -10.60
N LEU A 5 5.63 1.64 -9.57
CA LEU A 5 4.93 0.82 -8.57
C LEU A 5 3.86 -0.10 -9.19
N ARG A 6 3.12 0.38 -10.20
CA ARG A 6 2.11 -0.42 -10.93
C ARG A 6 2.66 -1.68 -11.61
N GLU A 7 3.95 -1.72 -11.92
CA GLU A 7 4.60 -2.86 -12.60
C GLU A 7 5.11 -3.91 -11.60
N ARG A 8 4.95 -3.66 -10.29
CA ARG A 8 5.49 -4.51 -9.23
C ARG A 8 4.48 -5.46 -8.60
N GLY A 9 3.23 -5.45 -9.06
CA GLY A 9 2.20 -6.39 -8.61
C GLY A 9 2.01 -6.40 -7.09
N GLU A 10 2.29 -7.55 -6.45
CA GLU A 10 2.05 -7.78 -5.03
C GLU A 10 2.87 -6.88 -4.09
N ASP A 11 3.96 -6.28 -4.58
CA ASP A 11 4.74 -5.29 -3.82
C ASP A 11 3.90 -4.10 -3.36
N ILE A 12 2.83 -3.76 -4.08
CA ILE A 12 1.89 -2.69 -3.69
C ILE A 12 1.29 -3.01 -2.32
N LEU A 13 0.84 -4.24 -2.12
CA LEU A 13 0.21 -4.67 -0.88
C LEU A 13 1.23 -4.84 0.25
N LEU A 14 2.44 -5.28 -0.07
CA LEU A 14 3.51 -5.37 0.91
C LEU A 14 3.84 -3.98 1.47
N LEU A 15 4.08 -3.00 0.60
CA LEU A 15 4.39 -1.62 0.99
C LEU A 15 3.23 -0.98 1.77
N ALA A 16 2.00 -1.14 1.29
CA ALA A 16 0.82 -0.60 1.96
C ALA A 16 0.70 -1.14 3.40
N ASN A 17 0.93 -2.44 3.61
CA ASN A 17 0.87 -3.05 4.93
C ASN A 17 2.02 -2.60 5.84
N THR A 18 3.22 -2.38 5.29
CA THR A 18 4.35 -1.82 6.04
C THR A 18 4.02 -0.42 6.56
N VAL A 19 3.57 0.47 5.68
CA VAL A 19 3.18 1.85 6.05
C VAL A 19 2.02 1.85 7.06
N LEU A 20 1.03 0.97 6.87
CA LEU A 20 -0.09 0.83 7.79
C LEU A 20 0.34 0.39 9.19
N ALA A 21 1.31 -0.54 9.28
CA ALA A 21 1.85 -1.01 10.54
C ALA A 21 2.63 0.08 11.27
N GLU A 22 3.45 0.86 10.55
CA GLU A 22 4.19 2.01 11.08
C GLU A 22 3.24 3.05 11.70
N HIS A 23 2.21 3.47 10.97
CA HIS A 23 1.23 4.43 11.48
C HIS A 23 0.30 3.87 12.57
N GLY A 24 -0.03 2.59 12.51
CA GLY A 24 -0.84 1.94 13.54
C GLY A 24 -0.13 1.90 14.89
N HIS A 25 1.19 1.66 14.87
CA HIS A 25 2.05 1.69 16.05
C HIS A 25 2.11 3.11 16.66
N GLU A 26 2.35 4.14 15.84
CA GLU A 26 2.37 5.54 16.28
C GLU A 26 1.03 5.98 16.91
N ALA A 27 -0.09 5.57 16.33
CA ALA A 27 -1.42 5.95 16.77
C ALA A 27 -1.98 5.12 17.93
N HIS A 28 -1.25 4.12 18.46
CA HIS A 28 -1.73 3.14 19.45
C HIS A 28 -3.06 2.46 19.03
N ARG A 29 -3.28 2.33 17.73
CA ARG A 29 -4.52 1.78 17.16
C ARG A 29 -4.29 0.36 16.71
N ARG A 30 -5.22 -0.53 17.07
CA ARG A 30 -5.22 -1.91 16.59
C ARG A 30 -5.79 -1.97 15.17
N ILE A 31 -4.92 -1.75 14.19
CA ILE A 31 -5.28 -1.84 12.77
C ILE A 31 -5.17 -3.31 12.32
N ARG A 32 -6.20 -3.81 11.62
CA ARG A 32 -6.27 -5.22 11.17
C ARG A 32 -5.77 -5.45 9.73
N GLY A 33 -5.53 -4.38 8.98
CA GLY A 33 -5.20 -4.42 7.55
C GLY A 33 -6.26 -3.73 6.69
N PHE A 34 -6.15 -3.94 5.39
CA PHE A 34 -7.07 -3.39 4.38
C PHE A 34 -8.24 -4.34 4.10
N SER A 35 -9.40 -3.80 3.74
CA SER A 35 -10.52 -4.59 3.21
C SER A 35 -10.18 -5.14 1.82
N THR A 36 -10.86 -6.20 1.41
CA THR A 36 -10.70 -6.78 0.06
C THR A 36 -10.98 -5.77 -1.05
N CYS A 37 -11.95 -4.86 -0.86
CA CYS A 37 -12.22 -3.81 -1.85
C CYS A 37 -11.08 -2.79 -1.93
N ALA A 38 -10.44 -2.45 -0.81
CA ALA A 38 -9.30 -1.55 -0.80
C ALA A 38 -8.07 -2.20 -1.46
N THR A 39 -7.80 -3.48 -1.20
CA THR A 39 -6.69 -4.18 -1.87
C THR A 39 -6.90 -4.28 -3.37
N GLN A 40 -8.11 -4.60 -3.82
CA GLN A 40 -8.45 -4.62 -5.25
C GLN A 40 -8.28 -3.25 -5.90
N ALA A 41 -8.74 -2.17 -5.24
CA ALA A 41 -8.58 -0.81 -5.74
C ALA A 41 -7.09 -0.42 -5.87
N MET A 42 -6.27 -0.74 -4.85
CA MET A 42 -4.84 -0.48 -4.87
C MET A 42 -4.13 -1.21 -6.02
N MET A 43 -4.53 -2.46 -6.32
CA MET A 43 -3.96 -3.25 -7.40
C MET A 43 -4.36 -2.77 -8.80
N GLN A 44 -5.50 -2.06 -8.94
CA GLN A 44 -6.00 -1.56 -10.23
C GLN A 44 -5.55 -0.13 -10.52
N TYR A 45 -5.10 0.60 -9.50
CA TYR A 45 -4.70 2.00 -9.64
C TYR A 45 -3.29 2.14 -10.25
N MET A 46 -3.08 3.22 -11.01
CA MET A 46 -1.88 3.41 -11.83
C MET A 46 -0.68 3.97 -11.06
N TRP A 47 -0.90 4.51 -9.85
CA TRP A 47 0.12 5.09 -8.98
C TRP A 47 1.07 6.08 -9.70
N PRO A 48 0.56 7.18 -10.31
CA PRO A 48 1.41 8.19 -10.95
C PRO A 48 2.47 8.77 -9.99
N GLY A 49 2.19 8.87 -8.69
CA GLY A 49 3.12 9.29 -7.65
C GLY A 49 3.96 8.16 -7.02
N ASN A 50 3.80 6.92 -7.50
CA ASN A 50 4.46 5.73 -6.97
C ASN A 50 4.31 5.61 -5.44
N VAL A 51 5.38 5.26 -4.74
CA VAL A 51 5.41 5.03 -3.29
C VAL A 51 5.07 6.28 -2.48
N ARG A 52 5.18 7.50 -3.03
CA ARG A 52 4.80 8.72 -2.30
C ARG A 52 3.28 8.92 -2.26
N GLU A 53 2.58 8.41 -3.27
CA GLU A 53 1.12 8.47 -3.35
C GLU A 53 0.45 7.27 -2.66
N LEU A 54 1.12 6.11 -2.64
CA LEU A 54 0.74 4.94 -1.84
C LEU A 54 0.76 5.28 -0.34
#